data_AF-A0A6M3J2I9-F1
#
_entry.id   AF-A0A6M3J2I9-F1
#
_cell.length_a   1.000
_cell.length_b   1.000
_cell.length_c   1.000
_cell.angle_alpha   90.00
_cell.angle_beta   90.00
_cell.angle_gamma   90.00
#
_symmetry.space_group_name_H-M   'P 1'
#
loop_
_entity.id
_entity.type
_entity.pdbx_description
1 polymer ?
#
loop_
_entity_poly.entity_id
_entity_poly.type
_entity_poly.pdbx_seq_one_letter_code
_entity_poly.pdbx_strand_id
1 'polypeptide(L)'
;MADTKLSALTELAATPADADEVYIRDVSEVASAESKRITIANLKAAMPHDCVFTKQVTSAANAGDVLVATVTTQPCLIKRLIVRSNGATTADLTNIGVYGGAGKVVTFIDNVTGVRANIAAADQQVYTSDPVSLPATKTIVITLTGGGATAVDFQIDIEYEAVVAGGYLL
;
A
#
# COMPACT_ATOMS: atom_id res chain seq x y z
N MET A 1 -38.44 3.60 30.94
CA MET A 1 -39.07 4.66 30.10
C MET A 1 -38.20 4.81 28.87
N ALA A 2 -38.72 4.48 27.70
CA ALA A 2 -38.02 4.74 26.44
C ALA A 2 -37.79 6.25 26.31
N ASP A 3 -36.56 6.63 25.98
CA ASP A 3 -36.16 8.02 25.80
C ASP A 3 -37.08 8.70 24.78
N THR A 4 -37.87 9.68 25.23
CA THR A 4 -38.91 10.36 24.44
C THR A 4 -38.32 11.08 23.22
N LYS A 5 -36.99 11.31 23.23
CA LYS A 5 -36.24 11.84 22.08
C LYS A 5 -36.17 10.86 20.91
N LEU A 6 -36.17 9.55 21.16
CA LEU A 6 -36.12 8.53 20.10
C LEU A 6 -37.47 8.38 19.39
N SER A 7 -38.57 8.55 20.12
CA SER A 7 -39.94 8.42 19.62
C SER A 7 -40.48 9.64 18.86
N ALA A 8 -39.79 10.80 18.96
CA ALA A 8 -40.19 12.04 18.30
C ALA A 8 -39.50 12.26 16.93
N LEU A 9 -38.64 11.34 16.51
CA LEU A 9 -37.89 11.43 15.26
C LEU A 9 -38.80 11.08 14.07
N THR A 10 -39.31 12.10 13.38
CA THR A 10 -39.96 11.93 12.09
C THR A 10 -38.89 11.61 11.06
N GLU A 11 -38.83 10.33 10.70
CA GLU A 11 -38.05 9.69 9.63
C GLU A 11 -36.54 10.00 9.57
N LEU A 12 -35.75 8.95 9.69
CA LEU A 12 -34.34 8.91 9.34
C LEU A 12 -34.17 9.28 7.84
N ALA A 13 -34.00 10.56 7.55
CA ALA A 13 -34.07 11.19 6.22
C ALA A 13 -35.45 11.07 5.53
N ALA A 14 -35.83 12.09 4.75
CA ALA A 14 -37.10 12.09 4.00
C ALA A 14 -37.18 10.98 2.92
N THR A 15 -36.06 10.34 2.64
CA THR A 15 -35.95 9.16 1.77
C THR A 15 -34.91 8.20 2.35
N PRO A 16 -35.07 6.88 2.15
CA PRO A 16 -34.06 5.90 2.52
C PRO A 16 -32.68 6.26 1.93
N ALA A 17 -31.61 5.82 2.62
CA ALA A 17 -30.28 5.83 2.04
C ALA A 17 -30.23 4.86 0.85
N ASP A 18 -29.58 5.25 -0.24
CA ASP A 18 -29.26 4.32 -1.32
C ASP A 18 -28.21 3.29 -0.86
N ALA A 19 -28.02 2.21 -1.62
CA ALA A 19 -27.12 1.12 -1.25
C ALA A 19 -25.67 1.56 -0.95
N ASP A 20 -25.26 2.70 -1.51
CA ASP A 20 -23.91 3.27 -1.39
C ASP A 20 -23.85 4.50 -0.48
N GLU A 21 -24.84 4.71 0.39
CA GLU A 21 -24.92 5.86 1.30
C GLU A 21 -24.93 5.46 2.77
N VAL A 22 -24.18 6.20 3.58
CA VAL A 22 -24.26 6.16 5.05
C VAL A 22 -24.78 7.50 5.54
N TYR A 23 -25.80 7.45 6.39
CA TYR A 23 -26.42 8.62 6.97
C TYR A 23 -25.85 8.92 8.36
N ILE A 24 -25.26 10.11 8.53
CA ILE A 24 -24.73 10.55 9.82
C ILE A 24 -25.59 11.72 10.32
N ARG A 25 -26.18 11.53 11.50
CA ARG A 25 -26.91 12.56 12.24
C ARG A 25 -26.07 13.08 13.38
N ASP A 26 -25.87 14.39 13.38
CA ASP A 26 -25.41 15.09 14.57
C ASP A 26 -26.57 15.19 15.58
N VAL A 27 -26.38 14.60 16.76
CA VAL A 27 -27.37 14.58 17.86
C VAL A 27 -27.06 15.60 18.95
N SER A 28 -26.02 16.43 18.77
CA SER A 28 -25.46 17.26 19.82
C SER A 28 -26.00 18.68 19.90
N GLU A 29 -26.63 19.23 18.86
CA GLU A 29 -27.14 20.62 18.88
C GLU A 29 -28.56 20.78 18.31
N VAL A 30 -29.28 21.76 18.87
CA VAL A 30 -30.69 22.11 18.59
C VAL A 30 -30.94 22.20 17.08
N ALA A 31 -31.96 21.45 16.61
CA ALA A 31 -32.45 21.43 15.23
C ALA A 31 -31.33 21.52 14.17
N SER A 32 -30.41 20.55 14.18
CA SER A 32 -29.45 20.38 13.09
C SER A 32 -30.19 20.15 11.76
N ALA A 33 -30.32 21.23 10.99
CA ALA A 33 -30.95 21.24 9.68
C ALA A 33 -30.12 20.52 8.60
N GLU A 34 -28.96 19.95 8.95
CA GLU A 34 -28.10 19.26 7.99
C GLU A 34 -27.64 17.92 8.54
N SER A 35 -28.55 16.94 8.46
CA SER A 35 -28.08 15.57 8.38
C SER A 35 -27.31 15.39 7.08
N LYS A 36 -26.06 14.93 7.14
CA LYS A 36 -25.21 14.80 5.95
C LYS A 36 -25.20 13.34 5.49
N ARG A 37 -25.43 13.14 4.19
CA ARG A 37 -25.22 11.85 3.53
C ARG A 37 -23.77 11.75 3.13
N ILE A 38 -23.11 10.67 3.55
CA ILE A 38 -21.78 10.33 3.08
C ILE A 38 -21.95 9.17 2.10
N THR A 39 -21.64 9.42 0.84
CA THR A 39 -21.61 8.35 -0.17
C THR A 39 -20.30 7.57 -0.06
N ILE A 40 -20.28 6.32 -0.54
CA ILE A 40 -19.04 5.56 -0.77
C ILE A 40 -18.07 6.36 -1.65
N ALA A 41 -18.57 7.16 -2.60
CA ALA A 41 -17.74 8.05 -3.41
C ALA A 41 -17.09 9.17 -2.59
N ASN A 42 -17.79 9.76 -1.62
CA ASN A 42 -17.21 10.75 -0.71
C ASN A 42 -16.12 10.13 0.17
N LEU A 43 -16.32 8.89 0.65
CA LEU A 43 -15.30 8.17 1.41
C LEU A 43 -14.08 7.84 0.55
N LYS A 44 -14.29 7.38 -0.69
CA LYS A 44 -13.20 7.12 -1.66
C LYS A 44 -12.42 8.38 -2.01
N ALA A 45 -13.10 9.52 -2.16
CA ALA A 45 -12.46 10.81 -2.40
C ALA A 45 -11.72 11.34 -1.16
N ALA A 46 -12.12 10.92 0.04
CA ALA A 46 -11.47 11.26 1.31
C ALA A 46 -10.35 10.28 1.70
N MET A 47 -10.18 9.16 0.99
CA MET A 47 -9.03 8.27 1.20
C MET A 47 -7.75 9.04 0.86
N PRO A 48 -6.70 8.92 1.69
CA PRO A 48 -5.46 9.68 1.47
C PRO A 48 -4.90 9.41 0.08
N HIS A 49 -4.50 10.48 -0.61
CA HIS A 49 -3.85 10.41 -1.92
C HIS A 49 -2.57 9.55 -1.84
N ASP A 50 -1.87 9.58 -0.72
CA ASP A 50 -0.68 8.77 -0.45
C ASP A 50 -1.01 7.57 0.44
N CYS A 51 -0.83 6.39 -0.13
CA CYS A 51 -0.96 5.11 0.54
C CYS A 51 0.43 4.50 0.77
N VAL A 52 0.56 3.75 1.87
CA VAL A 52 1.77 2.96 2.14
C VAL A 52 1.39 1.48 2.15
N PHE A 53 2.07 0.70 1.32
CA PHE A 53 2.03 -0.75 1.34
C PHE A 53 3.31 -1.29 1.97
N THR A 54 3.18 -2.18 2.95
CA THR A 54 4.32 -2.81 3.62
C THR A 54 4.27 -4.32 3.43
N LYS A 55 5.40 -4.90 3.01
CA LYS A 55 5.56 -6.35 2.85
C LYS A 55 6.82 -6.84 3.53
N GLN A 56 6.68 -7.89 4.32
CA GLN A 56 7.83 -8.67 4.79
C GLN A 56 8.20 -9.73 3.75
N VAL A 57 9.50 -9.83 3.48
CA VAL A 57 10.11 -10.82 2.59
C VAL A 57 11.12 -11.63 3.39
N THR A 58 10.72 -12.86 3.74
CA THR A 58 11.62 -13.87 4.30
C THR A 58 11.79 -14.97 3.27
N SER A 59 12.98 -15.08 2.67
CA SER A 59 13.25 -16.02 1.57
C SER A 59 14.73 -16.34 1.49
N ALA A 60 15.09 -17.45 0.84
CA ALA A 60 16.48 -17.81 0.61
C ALA A 60 17.22 -16.70 -0.17
N ALA A 61 18.48 -16.42 0.17
CA ALA A 61 19.30 -15.41 -0.50
C ALA A 61 19.48 -15.66 -2.01
N ASN A 62 19.24 -16.89 -2.47
CA ASN A 62 19.27 -17.31 -3.88
C ASN A 62 17.88 -17.63 -4.46
N ALA A 63 16.79 -17.16 -3.84
CA ALA A 63 15.43 -17.49 -4.28
C ALA A 63 15.07 -16.97 -5.69
N GLY A 64 15.88 -16.07 -6.27
CA GLY A 64 15.52 -15.38 -7.48
C GLY A 64 14.38 -14.40 -7.20
N ASP A 65 13.31 -14.46 -7.98
CA ASP A 65 12.22 -13.48 -7.88
C ASP A 65 11.20 -13.86 -6.81
N VAL A 66 11.03 -12.94 -5.85
CA VAL A 66 9.99 -13.00 -4.84
C VAL A 66 8.96 -11.90 -5.11
N LEU A 67 7.69 -12.26 -5.17
CA LEU A 67 6.60 -11.31 -5.37
C LEU A 67 6.45 -10.41 -4.14
N VAL A 68 6.50 -9.09 -4.37
CA VAL A 68 6.29 -8.07 -3.34
C VAL A 68 4.84 -7.60 -3.36
N ALA A 69 4.37 -7.17 -4.54
CA ALA A 69 3.04 -6.63 -4.72
C ALA A 69 2.55 -6.81 -6.17
N THR A 70 1.24 -6.76 -6.35
CA THR A 70 0.58 -6.64 -7.65
C THR A 70 -0.29 -5.38 -7.68
N VAL A 71 -0.11 -4.54 -8.70
CA VAL A 71 -1.06 -3.45 -9.01
C VAL A 71 -2.36 -4.08 -9.45
N THR A 72 -3.47 -3.74 -8.81
CA THR A 72 -4.75 -4.43 -9.02
C THR A 72 -5.48 -3.93 -10.28
N THR A 73 -6.68 -3.40 -10.14
CA THR A 73 -7.62 -3.14 -11.24
C THR A 73 -7.34 -1.85 -11.98
N GLN A 74 -6.61 -0.90 -11.36
CA GLN A 74 -6.27 0.39 -11.95
C GLN A 74 -4.80 0.75 -11.71
N PRO A 75 -4.19 1.56 -12.61
CA PRO A 75 -2.79 1.96 -12.49
C PRO A 75 -2.50 2.72 -11.18
N CYS A 76 -1.29 2.53 -10.67
CA CYS A 76 -0.77 3.22 -9.50
C CYS A 76 0.53 3.95 -9.85
N LEU A 77 0.69 5.16 -9.32
CA LEU A 77 1.98 5.85 -9.33
C LEU A 77 2.74 5.43 -8.09
N ILE A 78 3.85 4.71 -8.28
CA ILE A 78 4.78 4.37 -7.21
C ILE A 78 5.66 5.59 -6.99
N LYS A 79 5.57 6.23 -5.83
CA LYS A 79 6.30 7.46 -5.50
C LYS A 79 7.67 7.17 -4.91
N ARG A 80 7.73 6.18 -4.01
CA ARG A 80 8.94 5.81 -3.29
C ARG A 80 8.89 4.33 -2.94
N LEU A 81 10.05 3.69 -2.95
CA LEU A 81 10.23 2.32 -2.50
C LEU A 81 11.44 2.24 -1.61
N ILE A 82 11.29 1.65 -0.43
CA ILE A 82 12.35 1.46 0.56
C ILE A 82 12.44 -0.03 0.84
N VAL A 83 13.65 -0.59 0.80
CA VAL A 83 13.96 -1.91 1.33
C VAL A 83 14.82 -1.72 2.56
N ARG A 84 14.35 -2.19 3.71
CA ARG A 84 15.05 -2.20 4.99
C ARG A 84 15.39 -3.62 5.38
N SER A 85 16.58 -3.86 5.90
CA SER A 85 16.87 -5.14 6.56
C SER A 85 16.38 -5.14 8.00
N ASN A 86 15.65 -6.19 8.38
CA ASN A 86 15.16 -6.37 9.75
C ASN A 86 16.21 -6.98 10.70
N GLY A 87 17.41 -7.27 10.20
CA GLY A 87 18.46 -7.95 10.96
C GLY A 87 19.81 -7.91 10.25
N ALA A 88 20.80 -8.61 10.80
CA ALA A 88 22.02 -8.88 10.04
C ALA A 88 21.67 -9.79 8.85
N THR A 89 21.96 -9.36 7.63
CA THR A 89 21.74 -10.22 6.46
C THR A 89 22.84 -11.26 6.33
N THR A 90 22.46 -12.41 5.76
CA THR A 90 23.40 -13.51 5.53
C THR A 90 24.56 -13.10 4.61
N ALA A 91 25.74 -13.69 4.82
CA ALA A 91 26.87 -13.58 3.91
C ALA A 91 26.59 -14.22 2.53
N ASP A 92 25.58 -15.08 2.45
CA ASP A 92 25.16 -15.73 1.20
C ASP A 92 24.56 -14.75 0.19
N LEU A 93 24.06 -13.60 0.63
CA LEU A 93 23.48 -12.60 -0.27
C LEU A 93 24.59 -11.80 -0.97
N THR A 94 24.49 -11.66 -2.28
CA THR A 94 25.38 -10.79 -3.07
C THR A 94 24.75 -9.42 -3.26
N ASN A 95 23.51 -9.38 -3.74
CA ASN A 95 22.74 -8.17 -3.96
C ASN A 95 21.24 -8.48 -4.04
N ILE A 96 20.44 -7.41 -3.97
CA ILE A 96 19.04 -7.40 -4.34
C ILE A 96 18.83 -6.44 -5.51
N GLY A 97 17.75 -6.67 -6.25
CA GLY A 97 17.15 -5.63 -7.09
C GLY A 97 15.64 -5.63 -6.93
N VAL A 98 15.01 -4.48 -7.08
CA VAL A 98 13.55 -4.34 -7.02
C VAL A 98 13.04 -3.81 -8.35
N TYR A 99 12.13 -4.56 -8.94
CA TYR A 99 11.71 -4.36 -10.32
C TYR A 99 10.19 -4.36 -10.45
N GLY A 100 9.69 -3.59 -11.42
CA GLY A 100 8.28 -3.51 -11.77
C GLY A 100 8.01 -3.92 -13.21
N GLY A 101 6.76 -4.33 -13.46
CA GLY A 101 6.29 -4.60 -14.81
C GLY A 101 6.64 -6.00 -15.32
N ALA A 102 6.02 -6.35 -16.45
CA ALA A 102 6.29 -7.63 -17.10
C ALA A 102 7.73 -7.65 -17.60
N GLY A 103 8.50 -8.68 -17.24
CA GLY A 103 9.90 -8.79 -17.63
C GLY A 103 10.83 -7.78 -16.95
N LYS A 104 10.44 -7.16 -15.82
CA LYS A 104 11.29 -6.25 -15.03
C LYS A 104 11.73 -4.99 -15.80
N VAL A 105 10.88 -4.49 -16.68
CA VAL A 105 11.17 -3.30 -17.51
C VAL A 105 11.33 -2.02 -16.71
N VAL A 106 10.77 -1.96 -15.49
CA VAL A 106 10.99 -0.86 -14.55
C VAL A 106 11.97 -1.31 -13.49
N THR A 107 13.02 -0.52 -13.25
CA THR A 107 13.96 -0.74 -12.16
C THR A 107 13.73 0.32 -11.09
N PHE A 108 13.35 -0.12 -9.89
CA PHE A 108 13.24 0.75 -8.72
C PHE A 108 14.57 0.81 -7.97
N ILE A 109 15.15 -0.36 -7.70
CA ILE A 109 16.47 -0.50 -7.07
C ILE A 109 17.26 -1.48 -7.92
N ASP A 110 18.42 -1.04 -8.42
CA ASP A 110 19.32 -1.89 -9.18
C ASP A 110 20.26 -2.70 -8.27
N ASN A 111 20.98 -3.66 -8.87
CA ASN A 111 21.89 -4.54 -8.13
C ASN A 111 23.12 -3.82 -7.56
N VAL A 112 23.41 -2.59 -8.01
CA VAL A 112 24.55 -1.79 -7.52
C VAL A 112 24.14 -1.07 -6.24
N THR A 113 22.98 -0.43 -6.25
CA THR A 113 22.37 0.23 -5.10
C THR A 113 22.00 -0.81 -4.05
N GLY A 114 21.38 -1.91 -4.46
CA GLY A 114 20.99 -3.05 -3.61
C GLY A 114 22.12 -4.03 -3.27
N VAL A 115 23.39 -3.63 -3.39
CA VAL A 115 24.52 -4.49 -2.97
C VAL A 115 24.45 -4.80 -1.48
N ARG A 116 24.82 -6.02 -1.07
CA ARG A 116 24.76 -6.46 0.33
C ARG A 116 25.39 -5.47 1.30
N ALA A 117 26.50 -4.83 0.93
CA ALA A 117 27.20 -3.88 1.80
C ALA A 117 26.31 -2.71 2.28
N ASN A 118 25.27 -2.36 1.51
CA ASN A 118 24.33 -1.28 1.85
C ASN A 118 23.14 -1.76 2.71
N ILE A 119 22.99 -3.08 2.90
CA ILE A 119 21.87 -3.74 3.59
C ILE A 119 22.36 -4.96 4.40
N ALA A 120 23.56 -4.86 4.98
CA ALA A 120 24.24 -5.95 5.68
C ALA A 120 23.78 -6.10 7.14
N ALA A 121 23.26 -5.03 7.74
CA ALA A 121 22.90 -4.93 9.14
C ALA A 121 21.46 -4.46 9.32
N ALA A 122 20.94 -4.66 10.54
CA ALA A 122 19.62 -4.20 10.93
C ALA A 122 19.47 -2.69 10.67
N ASP A 123 18.29 -2.29 10.23
CA ASP A 123 17.88 -0.92 9.91
C ASP A 123 18.63 -0.25 8.76
N GLN A 124 19.62 -0.91 8.16
CA GLN A 124 20.19 -0.45 6.90
C GLN A 124 19.15 -0.57 5.79
N GLN A 125 19.17 0.43 4.90
CA GLN A 125 18.15 0.58 3.88
C GLN A 125 18.72 1.10 2.58
N VAL A 126 18.06 0.69 1.50
CA VAL A 126 18.21 1.24 0.15
C VAL A 126 16.85 1.70 -0.32
N TYR A 127 16.81 2.77 -1.10
CA TYR A 127 15.56 3.35 -1.54
C TYR A 127 15.67 4.02 -2.90
N THR A 128 14.53 4.23 -3.53
CA THR A 128 14.35 5.13 -4.67
C THR A 128 13.20 6.08 -4.40
N SER A 129 13.28 7.29 -4.96
CA SER A 129 12.26 8.33 -4.89
C SER A 129 11.83 8.84 -6.26
N ASP A 130 12.24 8.17 -7.34
CA ASP A 130 11.88 8.54 -8.69
C ASP A 130 10.51 7.93 -9.03
N PRO A 131 9.44 8.75 -9.17
CA PRO A 131 8.11 8.21 -9.32
C PRO A 131 7.91 7.49 -10.66
N VAL A 132 7.28 6.32 -10.63
CA VAL A 132 6.97 5.55 -11.85
C VAL A 132 5.53 5.05 -11.81
N SER A 133 4.82 5.27 -12.92
CA SER A 133 3.48 4.72 -13.10
C SER A 133 3.57 3.25 -13.51
N LEU A 134 2.94 2.38 -12.73
CA LEU A 134 2.76 0.98 -13.08
C LEU A 134 1.31 0.73 -13.52
N PRO A 135 1.11 0.16 -14.74
CA PRO A 135 -0.22 -0.25 -15.19
C PRO A 135 -0.87 -1.31 -14.30
N ALA A 136 -2.20 -1.43 -14.42
CA ALA A 136 -2.97 -2.50 -13.80
C ALA A 136 -2.38 -3.88 -14.11
N THR A 137 -2.51 -4.81 -13.16
CA THR A 137 -2.02 -6.20 -13.19
C THR A 137 -0.49 -6.38 -13.23
N LYS A 138 0.29 -5.29 -13.21
CA LYS A 138 1.75 -5.39 -13.16
C LYS A 138 2.23 -5.70 -11.75
N THR A 139 3.28 -6.50 -11.67
CA THR A 139 3.89 -6.92 -10.41
C THR A 139 5.10 -6.07 -10.07
N ILE A 140 5.39 -6.02 -8.78
CA ILE A 140 6.65 -5.59 -8.20
C ILE A 140 7.29 -6.83 -7.57
N VAL A 141 8.54 -7.09 -7.93
CA VAL A 141 9.31 -8.24 -7.43
C VAL A 141 10.62 -7.75 -6.84
N ILE A 142 11.09 -8.43 -5.79
CA ILE A 142 12.47 -8.34 -5.33
C ILE A 142 13.21 -9.57 -5.85
N THR A 143 14.30 -9.33 -6.57
CA THR A 143 15.21 -10.38 -7.02
C THR A 143 16.31 -10.53 -5.98
N LEU A 144 16.45 -11.73 -5.42
CA LEU A 144 17.49 -12.10 -4.46
C LEU A 144 18.58 -12.89 -5.19
N THR A 145 19.78 -12.32 -5.23
CA THR A 145 20.95 -12.95 -5.86
C THR A 145 21.97 -13.28 -4.79
N GLY A 146 22.27 -14.56 -4.63
CA GLY A 146 23.18 -15.05 -3.60
C GLY A 146 23.74 -16.43 -3.93
N GLY A 147 24.78 -16.83 -3.21
CA GLY A 147 25.46 -18.12 -3.38
C GLY A 147 24.83 -19.26 -2.57
N GLY A 148 24.04 -18.95 -1.53
CA GLY A 148 23.49 -19.93 -0.59
C GLY A 148 22.01 -19.76 -0.32
N ALA A 149 21.43 -20.75 0.36
CA ALA A 149 20.00 -20.83 0.64
C ALA A 149 19.59 -20.24 2.01
N THR A 150 20.53 -19.64 2.75
CA THR A 150 20.21 -19.00 4.04
C THR A 150 19.21 -17.88 3.83
N ALA A 151 18.20 -17.81 4.69
CA ALA A 151 17.15 -16.81 4.56
C ALA A 151 17.68 -15.39 4.81
N VAL A 152 17.18 -14.45 4.02
CA VAL A 152 17.21 -13.02 4.31
C VAL A 152 15.88 -12.61 4.91
N ASP A 153 15.87 -11.48 5.62
CA ASP A 153 14.65 -10.88 6.16
C ASP A 153 14.63 -9.37 5.86
N PHE A 154 13.70 -8.98 5.00
CA PHE A 154 13.54 -7.61 4.52
C PHE A 154 12.13 -7.10 4.73
N GLN A 155 12.01 -5.84 5.11
CA GLN A 155 10.78 -5.07 5.00
C GLN A 155 10.84 -4.20 3.75
N ILE A 156 9.81 -4.25 2.93
CA ILE A 156 9.65 -3.39 1.77
C ILE A 156 8.46 -2.48 2.01
N ASP A 157 8.72 -1.18 2.04
CA ASP A 157 7.71 -0.13 2.16
C ASP A 157 7.58 0.59 0.82
N ILE A 158 6.36 0.65 0.29
CA ILE A 158 6.04 1.27 -0.99
C ILE A 158 5.02 2.39 -0.75
N GLU A 159 5.44 3.61 -1.03
CA GLU A 159 4.54 4.76 -1.08
C GLU A 159 3.99 4.90 -2.49
N TYR A 160 2.67 4.93 -2.61
CA TYR A 160 1.99 4.98 -3.89
C TYR A 160 0.72 5.82 -3.83
N GLU A 161 0.27 6.30 -4.99
CA GLU A 161 -1.07 6.84 -5.17
C GLU A 161 -1.80 6.13 -6.30
N ALA A 162 -3.12 6.05 -6.18
CA ALA A 162 -3.95 5.57 -7.26
C ALA A 162 -4.02 6.66 -8.36
N VAL A 163 -3.66 6.32 -9.60
CA VAL A 163 -3.79 7.27 -10.72
C VAL A 163 -5.26 7.53 -11.04
N VAL A 164 -6.11 6.51 -10.83
CA VAL A 164 -7.57 6.57 -10.95
C VAL A 164 -8.17 5.79 -9.78
N ALA A 165 -9.38 6.17 -9.35
CA ALA A 165 -10.11 5.50 -8.28
C ALA A 165 -10.15 3.97 -8.46
N GLY A 166 -9.77 3.24 -7.41
CA GLY A 166 -9.71 1.78 -7.41
C GLY A 166 -8.31 1.19 -7.62
N GLY A 167 -7.27 2.02 -7.83
CA GLY A 167 -5.88 1.55 -7.86
C GLY A 167 -5.34 1.25 -6.46
N TYR A 168 -4.82 0.04 -6.26
CA TYR A 168 -4.11 -0.32 -5.02
C TYR A 168 -3.11 -1.45 -5.25
N LEU A 169 -2.23 -1.66 -4.28
CA LEU A 169 -1.26 -2.75 -4.24
C LEU A 169 -1.79 -3.91 -3.38
N LEU A 170 -1.62 -5.14 -3.86
CA LEU A 170 -1.94 -6.39 -3.15
C LEU A 170 -0.70 -7.27 -2.99
#